data_AF-A0A3D4UC07-F1
#
_entry.id   AF-A0A3D4UC07-F1
#
_cell.length_a   1.000
_cell.length_b   1.000
_cell.length_c   1.000
_cell.angle_alpha   90.00
_cell.angle_beta   90.00
_cell.angle_gamma   90.00
#
_symmetry.space_group_name_H-M   'P 1'
#
loop_
_entity.id
_entity.type
_entity.pdbx_description
1 polymer ?
#
loop_
_entity_poly.entity_id
_entity_poly.type
_entity_poly.pdbx_seq_one_letter_code
_entity_poly.pdbx_strand_id
1 'polypeptide(L)'
;MPVRMLSVMHMNVRRTGVGAVLVLTVAFAAVLAAPAAHAEKRLYQWTDASGRVHFSDTAPAESAVDNSRPLRTAPSLPPVTSYRPAALPAGKLLPLALALPDYSALKVSPAGQGKELGKLYVAADCINPTALQWHDLQGPGSIFMDGNRRYLAESMAGVLSTQGYDVEVAATEQRWQELAGSGALRLVPQVLAVNVLVCAPKHTGVQIRQNDIPRLIQVSGERAGTWMKIRWQLWAAGGKKPLTVFETEGAFMEWQNPTSLWNVMHESARHATRNLSGYPALGKALRAPVVKEEVSAVPDASSFSGMIDSLMARFTLQPRVAQALVLVMPVKTLVVEEYLQNDRWPTDINAILPEGADVRQADLVDEVALGQEGEIIVSLSSKVYPRGYLRLKPKYNGLSVSWACRSNLPASALGGENGFCRSVR
;
A
#
# COMPACT_ATOMS: atom_id res chain seq x y z
N MET A 1 47.78 28.23 -3.71
CA MET A 1 46.44 28.75 -3.35
C MET A 1 46.35 28.82 -1.82
N PRO A 2 46.16 30.00 -1.21
CA PRO A 2 46.18 30.13 0.24
C PRO A 2 44.79 29.88 0.83
N VAL A 3 44.73 29.11 1.91
CA VAL A 3 43.53 28.84 2.71
C VAL A 3 43.36 29.99 3.70
N ARG A 4 42.26 30.75 3.57
CA ARG A 4 41.85 31.77 4.55
C ARG A 4 41.14 31.10 5.73
N MET A 5 41.72 31.24 6.92
CA MET A 5 41.06 31.00 8.21
C MET A 5 39.95 32.03 8.43
N LEU A 6 38.75 31.55 8.74
CA LEU A 6 37.64 32.38 9.22
C LEU A 6 37.58 32.33 10.75
N SER A 7 37.66 33.52 11.32
CA SER A 7 37.63 33.83 12.74
C SER A 7 36.21 33.69 13.30
N VAL A 8 36.06 32.99 14.42
CA VAL A 8 34.79 32.83 15.13
C VAL A 8 34.65 33.97 16.14
N MET A 9 33.73 34.90 15.89
CA MET A 9 33.31 35.92 16.85
C MET A 9 32.28 35.34 17.83
N HIS A 10 32.64 35.31 19.11
CA HIS A 10 31.71 35.11 20.21
C HIS A 10 30.93 36.40 20.48
N MET A 11 29.62 36.42 20.21
CA MET A 11 28.70 37.42 20.74
C MET A 11 28.13 36.97 22.08
N ASN A 12 28.56 37.65 23.15
CA ASN A 12 27.93 37.63 24.47
C ASN A 12 26.64 38.45 24.42
N VAL A 13 25.47 37.80 24.48
CA VAL A 13 24.19 38.48 24.64
C VAL A 13 23.81 38.51 26.13
N ARG A 14 23.82 39.71 26.68
CA ARG A 14 23.38 40.02 28.06
C ARG A 14 21.89 39.68 28.22
N ARG A 15 21.58 38.86 29.22
CA ARG A 15 20.23 38.68 29.77
C ARG A 15 19.84 39.94 30.55
N THR A 16 18.90 40.71 30.01
CA THR A 16 18.17 41.74 30.75
C THR A 16 16.69 41.66 30.41
N GLY A 17 15.85 41.51 31.43
CA GLY A 17 14.45 41.98 31.40
C GLY A 17 13.37 41.00 30.97
N VAL A 18 13.26 39.82 31.58
CA VAL A 18 12.02 39.03 31.56
C VAL A 18 11.18 39.48 32.75
N GLY A 19 10.16 40.31 32.53
CA GLY A 19 9.28 40.68 33.66
C GLY A 19 8.11 41.60 33.38
N ALA A 20 8.09 42.37 32.27
CA ALA A 20 7.07 43.40 32.08
C ALA A 20 6.30 43.37 30.74
N VAL A 21 6.58 42.41 29.84
CA VAL A 21 5.93 42.35 28.51
C VAL A 21 4.83 41.29 28.43
N LEU A 22 4.73 40.38 29.42
CA LEU A 22 3.83 39.23 29.35
C LEU A 22 2.33 39.55 29.53
N VAL A 23 1.98 40.73 30.07
CA VAL A 23 0.58 41.10 30.31
C VAL A 23 -0.04 41.82 29.11
N LEU A 24 0.75 42.46 28.25
CA LEU A 24 0.23 43.14 27.05
C LEU A 24 0.09 42.23 25.82
N THR A 25 0.77 41.07 25.79
CA THR A 25 0.68 40.13 24.65
C THR A 25 -0.56 39.24 24.71
N VAL A 26 -1.13 39.01 25.90
CA VAL A 26 -2.35 38.19 26.05
C VAL A 26 -3.60 38.95 25.59
N ALA A 27 -3.62 40.29 25.72
CA ALA A 27 -4.75 41.10 25.25
C ALA A 27 -4.78 41.30 23.72
N PHE A 28 -3.63 41.30 23.04
CA PHE A 28 -3.56 41.42 21.58
C PHE A 28 -3.80 40.10 20.83
N ALA A 29 -3.60 38.95 21.49
CA ALA A 29 -3.87 37.64 20.89
C ALA A 29 -5.37 37.28 20.83
N ALA A 30 -6.23 37.93 21.60
CA ALA A 30 -7.67 37.64 21.62
C ALA A 30 -8.47 38.32 20.50
N VAL A 31 -7.91 39.32 19.81
CA VAL A 31 -8.62 40.10 18.77
C VAL A 31 -8.34 39.59 17.33
N LEU A 32 -7.34 38.73 17.15
CA LEU A 32 -7.01 38.15 15.82
C LEU A 32 -7.53 36.71 15.61
N ALA A 33 -8.27 36.17 16.58
CA ALA A 33 -9.01 34.92 16.42
C ALA A 33 -10.47 35.18 16.03
N ALA A 34 -10.71 36.10 15.08
CA ALA A 34 -11.93 35.97 14.29
C ALA A 34 -11.80 34.63 13.56
N PRO A 35 -12.72 33.67 13.74
CA PRO A 35 -12.73 32.51 12.88
C PRO A 35 -12.84 33.09 11.46
N ALA A 36 -11.79 32.92 10.66
CA ALA A 36 -11.95 33.01 9.24
C ALA A 36 -13.01 31.96 8.93
N ALA A 37 -14.27 32.40 8.87
CA ALA A 37 -15.35 31.59 8.37
C ALA A 37 -14.84 31.20 7.00
N HIS A 38 -14.40 29.95 6.86
CA HIS A 38 -14.03 29.40 5.58
C HIS A 38 -15.29 29.54 4.75
N ALA A 39 -15.35 30.61 3.96
CA ALA A 39 -16.45 30.85 3.06
C ALA A 39 -16.47 29.61 2.20
N GLU A 40 -17.50 28.78 2.40
CA GLU A 40 -17.68 27.57 1.61
C GLU A 40 -17.59 28.02 0.16
N LYS A 41 -16.60 27.52 -0.57
CA LYS A 41 -16.34 27.94 -1.94
C LYS A 41 -17.60 27.58 -2.72
N ARG A 42 -18.41 28.58 -3.11
CA ARG A 42 -19.67 28.41 -3.85
C ARG A 42 -19.40 28.49 -5.34
N LEU A 43 -19.91 27.54 -6.12
CA LEU A 43 -19.92 27.62 -7.59
C LEU A 43 -21.32 28.06 -8.00
N TYR A 44 -21.39 29.15 -8.73
CA TYR A 44 -22.62 29.73 -9.27
C TYR A 44 -22.89 29.11 -10.64
N GLN A 45 -24.14 28.74 -10.88
CA GLN A 45 -24.62 28.30 -12.18
C GLN A 45 -25.62 29.34 -12.69
N TRP A 46 -25.43 29.83 -13.91
CA TRP A 46 -26.41 30.70 -14.57
C TRP A 46 -26.57 30.32 -16.04
N THR A 47 -27.69 30.76 -16.63
CA THR A 47 -27.96 30.58 -18.06
C THR A 47 -27.90 31.96 -18.72
N ASP A 48 -27.12 32.11 -19.78
CA ASP A 48 -27.07 33.37 -20.52
C ASP A 48 -28.28 33.56 -21.45
N ALA A 49 -28.35 34.73 -22.10
CA ALA A 49 -29.45 35.05 -23.03
C ALA A 49 -29.54 34.11 -24.25
N SER A 50 -28.49 33.34 -24.55
CA SER A 50 -28.48 32.34 -25.63
C SER A 50 -28.98 30.96 -25.17
N GLY A 51 -29.33 30.81 -23.89
CA GLY A 51 -29.71 29.52 -23.31
C GLY A 51 -28.52 28.65 -22.92
N ARG A 52 -27.29 29.17 -22.96
CA ARG A 52 -26.07 28.44 -22.59
C ARG A 52 -25.85 28.53 -21.09
N VAL A 53 -25.61 27.39 -20.45
CA VAL A 53 -25.30 27.29 -19.02
C VAL A 53 -23.82 27.56 -18.77
N HIS A 54 -23.53 28.41 -17.79
CA HIS A 54 -22.19 28.78 -17.34
C HIS A 54 -22.00 28.45 -15.86
N PHE A 55 -20.74 28.30 -15.46
CA PHE A 55 -20.33 28.03 -14.08
C PHE A 55 -19.16 28.94 -13.69
N SER A 56 -19.16 29.48 -12.46
CA SER A 56 -18.07 30.31 -11.93
C SER A 56 -17.99 30.18 -10.42
N ASP A 57 -16.79 30.34 -9.84
CA ASP A 57 -16.60 30.47 -8.39
C ASP A 57 -16.87 31.89 -7.88
N THR A 58 -17.18 32.81 -8.79
CA THR A 58 -17.60 34.19 -8.51
C THR A 58 -19.08 34.36 -8.87
N ALA A 59 -19.83 35.11 -8.06
CA ALA A 59 -21.24 35.39 -8.36
C ALA A 59 -21.35 36.10 -9.72
N PRO A 60 -22.29 35.71 -10.60
CA PRO A 60 -22.51 36.41 -11.86
C PRO A 60 -22.97 37.85 -11.59
N ALA A 61 -22.65 38.77 -12.51
CA ALA A 61 -23.14 40.15 -12.43
C ALA A 61 -24.69 40.16 -12.39
N GLU A 62 -25.27 41.12 -11.64
CA GLU A 62 -26.68 41.20 -11.17
C GLU A 62 -27.81 40.93 -12.19
N SER A 63 -27.50 40.85 -13.49
CA SER A 63 -28.47 40.60 -14.56
C SER A 63 -28.69 39.12 -14.91
N ALA A 64 -27.97 38.17 -14.31
CA ALA A 64 -28.19 36.75 -14.54
C ALA A 64 -29.20 36.19 -13.53
N VAL A 65 -30.18 35.40 -13.99
CA VAL A 65 -31.09 34.68 -13.09
C VAL A 65 -30.25 33.74 -12.23
N ASP A 66 -30.12 34.10 -10.95
CA ASP A 66 -29.34 33.32 -9.99
C ASP A 66 -30.09 32.01 -9.71
N ASN A 67 -29.69 30.97 -10.42
CA ASN A 67 -30.06 29.59 -10.13
C ASN A 67 -28.99 28.92 -9.27
N SER A 68 -28.29 29.67 -8.42
CA SER A 68 -27.31 29.12 -7.48
C SER A 68 -27.98 28.08 -6.60
N ARG A 69 -27.76 26.82 -6.97
CA ARG A 69 -27.95 25.73 -6.04
C ARG A 69 -26.73 25.74 -5.13
N PRO A 70 -26.90 25.60 -3.81
CA PRO A 70 -25.76 25.29 -2.97
C PRO A 70 -25.08 24.09 -3.62
N LEU A 71 -23.78 24.24 -3.92
CA LEU A 71 -22.97 23.13 -4.39
C LEU A 71 -23.33 21.94 -3.52
N ARG A 72 -23.87 20.88 -4.13
CA ARG A 72 -23.84 19.59 -3.45
C ARG A 72 -22.36 19.35 -3.19
N THR A 73 -21.96 19.48 -1.93
CA THR A 73 -20.61 19.14 -1.48
C THR A 73 -20.28 17.80 -2.12
N ALA A 74 -19.12 17.73 -2.79
CA ALA A 74 -18.66 16.49 -3.38
C ALA A 74 -18.88 15.37 -2.35
N PRO A 75 -19.52 14.25 -2.75
CA PRO A 75 -19.92 13.24 -1.79
C PRO A 75 -18.70 12.83 -0.97
N SER A 76 -18.81 12.93 0.36
CA SER A 76 -17.73 12.48 1.23
C SER A 76 -17.66 10.95 1.17
N LEU A 77 -16.45 10.41 1.16
CA LEU A 77 -16.29 8.97 1.39
C LEU A 77 -16.85 8.62 2.78
N PRO A 78 -17.41 7.41 2.95
CA PRO A 78 -17.79 6.95 4.28
C PRO A 78 -16.59 7.03 5.25
N PRO A 79 -16.83 7.32 6.54
CA PRO A 79 -15.76 7.29 7.53
C PRO A 79 -15.16 5.87 7.60
N VAL A 80 -13.88 5.79 7.94
CA VAL A 80 -13.16 4.52 8.12
C VAL A 80 -12.83 4.36 9.58
N THR A 81 -13.11 3.17 10.12
CA THR A 81 -12.61 2.80 11.45
C THR A 81 -11.12 2.50 11.34
N SER A 82 -10.27 3.43 11.80
CA SER A 82 -8.81 3.22 11.85
C SER A 82 -8.43 2.43 13.09
N TYR A 83 -7.77 1.29 12.89
CA TYR A 83 -7.17 0.52 13.97
C TYR A 83 -5.69 0.85 14.06
N ARG A 84 -5.22 1.16 15.27
CA ARG A 84 -3.78 1.26 15.53
C ARG A 84 -3.18 -0.15 15.35
N PRO A 85 -2.04 -0.30 14.66
CA PRO A 85 -1.35 -1.58 14.60
C PRO A 85 -1.15 -2.12 16.01
N ALA A 86 -1.69 -3.31 16.28
CA ALA A 86 -1.44 -3.99 17.53
C ALA A 86 0.01 -4.47 17.52
N ALA A 87 0.69 -4.42 18.67
CA ALA A 87 1.97 -5.11 18.79
C ALA A 87 1.74 -6.58 18.43
N LEU A 88 2.60 -7.12 17.57
CA LEU A 88 2.54 -8.53 17.24
C LEU A 88 2.61 -9.36 18.53
N PRO A 89 1.77 -10.39 18.67
CA PRO A 89 1.84 -11.24 19.83
C PRO A 89 3.22 -11.92 19.89
N ALA A 90 3.79 -12.01 21.09
CA ALA A 90 4.99 -12.80 21.30
C ALA A 90 4.78 -14.27 20.86
N GLY A 91 5.82 -14.85 20.28
CA GLY A 91 5.83 -16.22 19.75
C GLY A 91 5.92 -16.28 18.22
N LYS A 92 6.18 -17.48 17.69
CA LYS A 92 6.24 -17.72 16.25
C LYS A 92 4.82 -17.70 15.68
N LEU A 93 4.58 -16.82 14.71
CA LEU A 93 3.33 -16.80 13.95
C LEU A 93 3.40 -17.80 12.80
N LEU A 94 2.26 -18.40 12.47
CA LEU A 94 2.10 -19.21 11.28
C LEU A 94 2.19 -18.31 10.04
N PRO A 95 2.87 -18.74 8.96
CA PRO A 95 2.96 -17.98 7.73
C PRO A 95 1.58 -17.82 7.08
N LEU A 96 1.41 -16.75 6.32
CA LEU A 96 0.20 -16.42 5.58
C LEU A 96 0.40 -16.60 4.07
N ALA A 97 -0.52 -17.30 3.44
CA ALA A 97 -0.68 -17.32 2.00
C ALA A 97 -1.86 -16.43 1.60
N LEU A 98 -1.57 -15.23 1.11
CA LEU A 98 -2.57 -14.26 0.69
C LEU A 98 -3.10 -14.61 -0.70
N ALA A 99 -4.38 -14.95 -0.81
CA ALA A 99 -5.03 -15.18 -2.09
C ALA A 99 -5.30 -13.86 -2.83
N LEU A 100 -5.56 -13.96 -4.14
CA LEU A 100 -6.02 -12.82 -4.92
C LEU A 100 -7.37 -12.32 -4.42
N PRO A 101 -7.59 -10.99 -4.30
CA PRO A 101 -8.86 -10.45 -3.88
C PRO A 101 -10.01 -10.94 -4.76
N ASP A 102 -11.08 -11.40 -4.12
CA ASP A 102 -12.29 -11.88 -4.75
C ASP A 102 -13.32 -10.75 -4.85
N TYR A 103 -13.81 -10.51 -6.06
CA TYR A 103 -14.85 -9.51 -6.37
C TYR A 103 -16.23 -10.15 -6.60
N SER A 104 -16.38 -11.45 -6.37
CA SER A 104 -17.65 -12.17 -6.60
C SER A 104 -18.80 -11.55 -5.81
N ALA A 105 -18.56 -11.10 -4.57
CA ALA A 105 -19.57 -10.45 -3.73
C ALA A 105 -20.11 -9.15 -4.36
N LEU A 106 -19.33 -8.48 -5.21
CA LEU A 106 -19.76 -7.27 -5.92
C LEU A 106 -20.67 -7.59 -7.12
N LYS A 107 -20.59 -8.81 -7.68
CA LYS A 107 -21.41 -9.26 -8.81
C LYS A 107 -22.84 -9.61 -8.42
N VAL A 108 -23.08 -9.97 -7.16
CA VAL A 108 -24.32 -10.64 -6.71
C VAL A 108 -25.34 -9.65 -6.12
N SER A 109 -25.24 -8.34 -6.38
CA SER A 109 -26.36 -7.45 -6.00
C SER A 109 -27.56 -7.78 -6.89
N PRO A 110 -28.63 -8.40 -6.38
CA PRO A 110 -29.77 -8.77 -7.19
C PRO A 110 -30.40 -7.48 -7.69
N ALA A 111 -30.68 -7.42 -9.00
CA ALA A 111 -31.45 -6.35 -9.62
C ALA A 111 -32.74 -6.12 -8.81
N GLY A 112 -32.74 -5.10 -7.94
CA GLY A 112 -33.91 -4.73 -7.14
C GLY A 112 -33.72 -4.58 -5.62
N GLN A 113 -32.60 -4.98 -5.01
CA GLN A 113 -32.39 -4.81 -3.55
C GLN A 113 -31.23 -3.89 -3.15
N GLY A 114 -31.02 -2.81 -3.91
CA GLY A 114 -30.62 -1.50 -3.39
C GLY A 114 -29.33 -1.36 -2.59
N LYS A 115 -28.49 -2.40 -2.44
CA LYS A 115 -27.15 -2.22 -1.88
C LYS A 115 -26.26 -1.74 -3.01
N GLU A 116 -26.10 -0.42 -3.08
CA GLU A 116 -25.10 0.25 -3.93
C GLU A 116 -23.72 -0.26 -3.51
N LEU A 117 -23.22 -1.31 -4.17
CA LEU A 117 -21.90 -1.91 -3.91
C LEU A 117 -20.76 -1.10 -4.53
N GLY A 118 -21.13 -0.07 -5.30
CA GLY A 118 -20.32 0.68 -6.24
C GLY A 118 -20.95 2.04 -6.49
N LYS A 119 -20.36 3.14 -6.02
CA LYS A 119 -20.66 4.46 -6.59
C LYS A 119 -19.41 4.97 -7.26
N LEU A 120 -19.37 4.98 -8.58
CA LEU A 120 -18.40 5.79 -9.29
C LEU A 120 -19.06 7.14 -9.54
N TYR A 121 -18.52 8.17 -8.90
CA TYR A 121 -18.89 9.55 -9.15
C TYR A 121 -17.91 10.08 -10.19
N VAL A 122 -18.39 10.32 -11.41
CA VAL A 122 -17.64 11.11 -12.40
C VAL A 122 -18.43 12.36 -12.68
N ALA A 123 -17.83 13.50 -12.34
CA ALA A 123 -18.39 14.79 -12.69
C ALA A 123 -17.26 15.62 -13.28
N ALA A 124 -17.50 16.17 -14.47
CA ALA A 124 -16.55 17.08 -15.08
C ALA A 124 -16.44 18.39 -14.28
N ASP A 125 -17.49 18.77 -13.56
CA ASP A 125 -17.50 19.93 -12.66
C ASP A 125 -17.32 19.54 -11.18
N CYS A 126 -17.13 18.24 -10.88
CA CYS A 126 -17.20 17.64 -9.54
C CYS A 126 -18.58 17.72 -8.84
N ILE A 127 -19.68 18.09 -9.54
CA ILE A 127 -20.94 18.54 -8.91
C ILE A 127 -22.16 17.71 -9.31
N ASN A 128 -22.27 17.34 -10.59
CA ASN A 128 -23.38 16.52 -11.09
C ASN A 128 -22.91 15.07 -11.33
N PRO A 129 -23.06 14.18 -10.34
CA PRO A 129 -22.53 12.84 -10.47
C PRO A 129 -23.41 11.96 -11.35
N THR A 130 -22.80 11.32 -12.35
CA THR A 130 -23.37 10.11 -12.95
C THR A 130 -23.03 8.94 -12.03
N ALA A 131 -24.00 8.41 -11.29
CA ALA A 131 -23.80 7.21 -10.49
C ALA A 131 -23.74 5.98 -11.42
N LEU A 132 -22.55 5.42 -11.60
CA LEU A 132 -22.37 4.21 -12.40
C LEU A 132 -22.49 2.97 -11.53
N GLN A 133 -23.10 1.94 -12.10
CA GLN A 133 -23.29 0.65 -11.46
C GLN A 133 -22.03 -0.20 -11.59
N TRP A 134 -21.89 -1.20 -10.71
CA TRP A 134 -20.72 -2.08 -10.72
C TRP A 134 -20.48 -2.79 -12.06
N HIS A 135 -21.54 -3.16 -12.78
CA HIS A 135 -21.41 -3.79 -14.09
C HIS A 135 -20.81 -2.85 -15.15
N ASP A 136 -21.01 -1.53 -15.02
CA ASP A 136 -20.41 -0.52 -15.90
C ASP A 136 -18.89 -0.42 -15.73
N LEU A 137 -18.40 -0.87 -14.58
CA LEU A 137 -16.97 -0.94 -14.27
C LEU A 137 -16.35 -2.25 -14.72
N GLN A 138 -17.12 -3.21 -15.22
CA GLN A 138 -16.64 -4.51 -15.70
C GLN A 138 -16.50 -4.50 -17.22
N GLY A 139 -15.34 -4.05 -17.70
CA GLY A 139 -14.98 -4.12 -19.12
C GLY A 139 -13.49 -4.39 -19.32
N PRO A 140 -13.05 -4.71 -20.55
CA PRO A 140 -11.63 -4.75 -20.90
C PRO A 140 -10.94 -3.44 -20.49
N GLY A 141 -9.83 -3.54 -19.75
CA GLY A 141 -9.13 -2.38 -19.19
C GLY A 141 -9.64 -1.89 -17.83
N SER A 142 -10.62 -2.58 -17.24
CA SER A 142 -11.08 -2.30 -15.87
C SER A 142 -9.96 -2.51 -14.84
N ILE A 143 -9.91 -1.62 -13.84
CA ILE A 143 -9.13 -1.79 -12.61
C ILE A 143 -9.45 -3.07 -11.84
N PHE A 144 -10.57 -3.72 -12.13
CA PHE A 144 -10.99 -4.97 -11.49
C PHE A 144 -10.62 -6.25 -12.26
N MET A 145 -9.81 -6.13 -13.34
CA MET A 145 -9.31 -7.29 -14.09
C MET A 145 -8.26 -8.12 -13.33
N ASP A 146 -8.00 -9.35 -13.80
CA ASP A 146 -7.16 -10.31 -13.08
C ASP A 146 -5.70 -9.87 -12.88
N GLY A 147 -5.09 -9.19 -13.86
CA GLY A 147 -3.73 -8.65 -13.71
C GLY A 147 -3.62 -7.66 -12.53
N ASN A 148 -4.67 -6.88 -12.32
CA ASN A 148 -4.78 -5.91 -11.24
C ASN A 148 -4.99 -6.57 -9.87
N ARG A 149 -5.64 -7.75 -9.82
CA ARG A 149 -5.82 -8.50 -8.57
C ARG A 149 -4.49 -8.91 -7.95
N ARG A 150 -3.53 -9.34 -8.78
CA ARG A 150 -2.19 -9.71 -8.31
C ARG A 150 -1.45 -8.53 -7.72
N TYR A 151 -1.43 -7.39 -8.42
CA TYR A 151 -0.84 -6.15 -7.92
C TYR A 151 -1.46 -5.73 -6.58
N LEU A 152 -2.79 -5.76 -6.48
CA LEU A 152 -3.47 -5.42 -5.24
C LEU A 152 -3.08 -6.38 -4.10
N ALA A 153 -3.02 -7.69 -4.37
CA ALA A 153 -2.59 -8.69 -3.39
C ALA A 153 -1.14 -8.47 -2.94
N GLU A 154 -0.21 -8.22 -3.86
CA GLU A 154 1.20 -7.95 -3.54
C GLU A 154 1.36 -6.71 -2.68
N SER A 155 0.56 -5.67 -2.92
CA SER A 155 0.53 -4.50 -2.06
C SER A 155 0.01 -4.78 -0.65
N MET A 156 -1.08 -5.53 -0.55
CA MET A 156 -1.65 -5.93 0.74
C MET A 156 -0.65 -6.80 1.52
N ALA A 157 0.00 -7.76 0.84
CA ALA A 157 1.10 -8.54 1.42
C ALA A 157 2.26 -7.64 1.86
N GLY A 158 2.62 -6.63 1.06
CA GLY A 158 3.65 -5.65 1.42
C GLY A 158 3.33 -4.88 2.71
N VAL A 159 2.06 -4.52 2.93
CA VAL A 159 1.59 -3.91 4.18
C VAL A 159 1.71 -4.89 5.33
N LEU A 160 1.17 -6.10 5.21
CA LEU A 160 1.27 -7.14 6.25
C LEU A 160 2.74 -7.43 6.61
N SER A 161 3.61 -7.58 5.62
CA SER A 161 5.05 -7.73 5.81
C SER A 161 5.68 -6.55 6.58
N THR A 162 5.29 -5.29 6.30
CA THR A 162 5.79 -4.16 7.11
C THR A 162 5.37 -4.20 8.57
N GLN A 163 4.29 -4.92 8.88
CA GLN A 163 3.78 -5.10 10.23
C GLN A 163 4.34 -6.38 10.90
N GLY A 164 5.29 -7.08 10.25
CA GLY A 164 5.98 -8.27 10.78
C GLY A 164 5.24 -9.59 10.53
N TYR A 165 4.23 -9.62 9.66
CA TYR A 165 3.63 -10.90 9.26
C TYR A 165 4.50 -11.56 8.18
N ASP A 166 4.82 -12.84 8.35
CA ASP A 166 5.38 -13.67 7.28
C ASP A 166 4.26 -13.99 6.29
N VAL A 167 4.25 -13.31 5.15
CA VAL A 167 3.16 -13.38 4.17
C VAL A 167 3.71 -13.48 2.76
N GLU A 168 3.08 -14.34 1.98
CA GLU A 168 3.37 -14.50 0.56
C GLU A 168 2.08 -14.56 -0.26
N VAL A 169 2.13 -14.07 -1.50
CA VAL A 169 0.95 -14.07 -2.39
C VAL A 169 0.83 -15.44 -3.06
N ALA A 170 -0.32 -16.10 -2.84
CA ALA A 170 -0.70 -17.33 -3.50
C ALA A 170 -1.67 -17.02 -4.66
N ALA A 171 -1.12 -16.60 -5.79
CA ALA A 171 -1.91 -16.22 -6.95
C ALA A 171 -2.62 -17.41 -7.63
N THR A 172 -2.08 -18.63 -7.46
CA THR A 172 -2.60 -19.87 -8.03
C THR A 172 -2.90 -20.89 -6.94
N GLU A 173 -3.78 -21.84 -7.23
CA GLU A 173 -4.08 -22.93 -6.31
C GLU A 173 -2.85 -23.81 -6.05
N GLN A 174 -2.02 -24.07 -7.06
CA GLN A 174 -0.75 -24.77 -6.89
C GLN A 174 0.16 -24.06 -5.87
N ARG A 175 0.34 -22.73 -6.00
CA ARG A 175 1.16 -21.97 -5.05
C ARG A 175 0.59 -22.01 -3.64
N TRP A 176 -0.73 -21.97 -3.51
CA TRP A 176 -1.40 -22.17 -2.22
C TRP A 176 -1.08 -23.54 -1.63
N GLN A 177 -1.18 -24.64 -2.39
CA GLN A 177 -0.89 -25.99 -1.89
C GLN A 177 0.59 -26.12 -1.43
N GLU A 178 1.53 -25.53 -2.17
CA GLU A 178 2.95 -25.48 -1.77
C GLU A 178 3.14 -24.76 -0.42
N LEU A 179 2.51 -23.59 -0.26
CA LEU A 179 2.59 -22.83 0.99
C LEU A 179 1.89 -23.55 2.14
N ALA A 180 0.70 -24.12 1.89
CA ALA A 180 -0.05 -24.93 2.84
C ALA A 180 0.76 -26.13 3.36
N GLY A 181 1.55 -26.78 2.50
CA GLY A 181 2.46 -27.88 2.87
C GLY A 181 3.53 -27.52 3.91
N SER A 182 3.77 -26.22 4.17
CA SER A 182 4.63 -25.76 5.28
C SER A 182 3.88 -25.30 6.52
N GLY A 183 2.56 -25.45 6.56
CA GLY A 183 1.73 -24.94 7.63
C GLY A 183 1.31 -23.48 7.47
N ALA A 184 1.36 -22.91 6.26
CA ALA A 184 0.78 -21.59 6.01
C ALA A 184 -0.76 -21.63 6.06
N LEU A 185 -1.36 -20.56 6.58
CA LEU A 185 -2.81 -20.34 6.56
C LEU A 185 -3.19 -19.50 5.34
N ARG A 186 -4.33 -19.81 4.70
CA ARG A 186 -4.83 -19.03 3.56
C ARG A 186 -5.55 -17.80 4.08
N LEU A 187 -5.16 -16.61 3.63
CA LEU A 187 -5.91 -15.39 3.86
C LEU A 187 -6.59 -14.99 2.56
N VAL A 188 -7.92 -15.01 2.53
CA VAL A 188 -8.72 -14.69 1.34
C VAL A 188 -9.39 -13.33 1.52
N PRO A 189 -8.97 -12.28 0.79
CA PRO A 189 -9.69 -11.03 0.75
C PRO A 189 -10.89 -11.14 -0.19
N GLN A 190 -12.07 -10.78 0.29
CA GLN A 190 -13.30 -10.67 -0.48
C GLN A 190 -13.79 -9.22 -0.39
N VAL A 191 -13.78 -8.50 -1.51
CA VAL A 191 -14.22 -7.10 -1.55
C VAL A 191 -15.75 -7.07 -1.54
N LEU A 192 -16.31 -6.45 -0.51
CA LEU A 192 -17.76 -6.41 -0.28
C LEU A 192 -18.42 -5.15 -0.84
N ALA A 193 -17.70 -4.02 -0.85
CA ALA A 193 -18.19 -2.76 -1.40
C ALA A 193 -17.02 -1.85 -1.77
N VAL A 194 -17.22 -1.01 -2.79
CA VAL A 194 -16.23 -0.02 -3.26
C VAL A 194 -16.96 1.29 -3.59
N ASN A 195 -16.58 2.41 -3.01
CA ASN A 195 -17.07 3.73 -3.41
C ASN A 195 -15.92 4.50 -4.03
N VAL A 196 -16.10 5.02 -5.23
CA VAL A 196 -15.08 5.71 -6.02
C VAL A 196 -15.53 7.12 -6.35
N LEU A 197 -14.74 8.11 -5.99
CA LEU A 197 -14.92 9.50 -6.39
C LEU A 197 -13.86 9.84 -7.43
N VAL A 198 -14.25 10.33 -8.60
CA VAL A 198 -13.32 10.85 -9.61
C VAL A 198 -13.84 12.19 -10.11
N CYS A 199 -13.00 13.21 -10.06
CA CYS A 199 -13.26 14.47 -10.74
C CYS A 199 -12.23 14.69 -11.86
N ALA A 200 -12.75 14.89 -13.07
CA ALA A 200 -11.95 15.03 -14.29
C ALA A 200 -12.43 16.25 -15.10
N PRO A 201 -12.03 17.47 -14.71
CA PRO A 201 -12.56 18.69 -15.29
C PRO A 201 -12.13 18.98 -16.72
N LYS A 202 -11.07 18.30 -17.20
CA LYS A 202 -10.68 18.36 -18.62
C LYS A 202 -11.71 17.74 -19.57
N HIS A 203 -12.79 17.14 -19.06
CA HIS A 203 -13.88 16.56 -19.85
C HIS A 203 -15.21 17.32 -19.71
N THR A 204 -15.20 18.57 -19.24
CA THR A 204 -16.41 19.41 -19.16
C THR A 204 -17.05 19.60 -20.53
N GLY A 205 -18.31 19.21 -20.66
CA GLY A 205 -19.11 19.36 -21.89
C GLY A 205 -19.24 18.10 -22.74
N VAL A 206 -18.50 17.02 -22.43
CA VAL A 206 -18.71 15.72 -23.08
C VAL A 206 -19.58 14.88 -22.14
N GLN A 207 -20.80 14.51 -22.58
CA GLN A 207 -21.52 13.45 -21.89
C GLN A 207 -20.64 12.21 -21.93
N ILE A 208 -20.14 11.81 -20.76
CA ILE A 208 -19.40 10.56 -20.60
C ILE A 208 -20.34 9.45 -21.05
N ARG A 209 -20.05 8.84 -22.20
CA ARG A 209 -20.82 7.68 -22.65
C ARG A 209 -20.41 6.50 -21.78
N GLN A 210 -21.34 5.58 -21.56
CA GLN A 210 -21.06 4.36 -20.79
C GLN A 210 -19.84 3.59 -21.36
N ASN A 211 -19.64 3.65 -22.67
CA ASN A 211 -18.49 3.03 -23.35
C ASN A 211 -17.15 3.73 -23.10
N ASP A 212 -17.15 4.98 -22.62
CA ASP A 212 -15.93 5.74 -22.30
C ASP A 212 -15.44 5.48 -20.86
N ILE A 213 -16.24 4.82 -20.03
CA ILE A 213 -15.94 4.53 -18.62
C ILE A 213 -14.65 3.71 -18.46
N PRO A 214 -14.41 2.61 -19.20
CA PRO A 214 -13.17 1.86 -19.08
C PRO A 214 -11.93 2.70 -19.40
N ARG A 215 -12.07 3.70 -20.29
CA ARG A 215 -11.00 4.64 -20.61
C ARG A 215 -10.81 5.65 -19.49
N LEU A 216 -11.89 6.19 -18.92
CA LEU A 216 -11.84 7.13 -17.78
C LEU A 216 -11.12 6.57 -16.56
N ILE A 217 -11.18 5.25 -16.36
CA ILE A 217 -10.46 4.54 -15.30
C ILE A 217 -8.93 4.62 -15.50
N GLN A 218 -8.45 4.77 -16.75
CA GLN A 218 -7.05 5.00 -17.07
C GLN A 218 -6.66 6.48 -17.01
N VAL A 219 -7.65 7.39 -17.04
CA VAL A 219 -7.39 8.83 -17.00
C VAL A 219 -7.04 9.23 -15.57
N SER A 220 -5.93 9.95 -15.40
CA SER A 220 -5.64 10.64 -14.17
C SER A 220 -6.75 11.68 -13.91
N GLY A 221 -7.50 11.47 -12.83
CA GLY A 221 -8.38 12.51 -12.33
C GLY A 221 -7.53 13.61 -11.72
N GLU A 222 -7.93 14.87 -11.85
CA GLU A 222 -7.31 15.93 -11.04
C GLU A 222 -7.52 15.66 -9.56
N ARG A 223 -8.65 15.02 -9.24
CA ARG A 223 -9.02 14.60 -7.89
C ARG A 223 -9.64 13.22 -7.93
N ALA A 224 -9.20 12.34 -7.04
CA ALA A 224 -9.80 11.01 -6.92
C ALA A 224 -9.80 10.55 -5.46
N GLY A 225 -10.76 9.69 -5.14
CA GLY A 225 -10.85 9.04 -3.85
C GLY A 225 -11.50 7.68 -3.98
N THR A 226 -11.17 6.79 -3.07
CA THR A 226 -11.82 5.49 -2.98
C THR A 226 -12.04 5.13 -1.51
N TRP A 227 -13.15 4.46 -1.24
CA TRP A 227 -13.40 3.72 -0.01
C TRP A 227 -13.70 2.27 -0.38
N MET A 228 -13.20 1.32 0.41
CA MET A 228 -13.38 -0.11 0.20
C MET A 228 -13.73 -0.79 1.51
N LYS A 229 -14.65 -1.75 1.44
CA LYS A 229 -14.91 -2.72 2.52
C LYS A 229 -14.45 -4.10 2.08
N ILE A 230 -13.59 -4.72 2.88
CA ILE A 230 -12.99 -6.02 2.60
C ILE A 230 -13.32 -6.98 3.74
N ARG A 231 -13.89 -8.13 3.38
CA ARG A 231 -14.00 -9.29 4.26
C ARG A 231 -12.78 -10.16 4.08
N TRP A 232 -12.13 -10.50 5.18
CA TRP A 232 -10.96 -11.35 5.21
C TRP A 232 -11.34 -12.68 5.81
N GLN A 233 -11.08 -13.77 5.10
CA GLN A 233 -11.36 -15.11 5.58
C GLN A 233 -10.05 -15.85 5.77
N LEU A 234 -9.77 -16.29 6.99
CA LEU A 234 -8.58 -17.07 7.31
C LEU A 234 -8.94 -18.56 7.28
N TRP A 235 -8.21 -19.36 6.51
CA TRP A 235 -8.49 -20.78 6.33
C TRP A 235 -7.27 -21.64 6.66
N ALA A 236 -7.52 -22.79 7.28
CA ALA A 236 -6.56 -23.88 7.36
C ALA A 236 -6.51 -24.65 6.02
N ALA A 237 -5.38 -25.33 5.78
CA ALA A 237 -5.27 -26.29 4.69
C ALA A 237 -6.39 -27.34 4.76
N GLY A 238 -7.12 -27.54 3.65
CA GLY A 238 -8.24 -28.48 3.57
C GLY A 238 -9.49 -28.12 4.39
N GLY A 239 -9.53 -26.94 5.04
CA GLY A 239 -10.66 -26.51 5.84
C GLY A 239 -11.92 -26.27 5.01
N LYS A 240 -13.06 -26.81 5.43
CA LYS A 240 -14.38 -26.56 4.80
C LYS A 240 -15.03 -25.24 5.21
N LYS A 241 -14.53 -24.61 6.28
CA LYS A 241 -15.03 -23.34 6.82
C LYS A 241 -13.85 -22.46 7.22
N PRO A 242 -13.98 -21.13 7.15
CA PRO A 242 -12.93 -20.23 7.63
C PRO A 242 -12.77 -20.38 9.15
N LEU A 243 -11.52 -20.37 9.61
CA LEU A 243 -11.15 -20.35 11.03
C LEU A 243 -11.66 -19.07 11.69
N THR A 244 -11.54 -17.95 10.98
CA THR A 244 -11.98 -16.63 11.46
C THR A 244 -12.30 -15.75 10.25
N VAL A 245 -13.28 -14.87 10.43
CA VAL A 245 -13.69 -13.87 9.44
C VAL A 245 -13.52 -12.49 10.06
N PHE A 246 -12.91 -11.57 9.32
CA PHE A 246 -12.73 -10.17 9.69
C PHE A 246 -13.40 -9.30 8.64
N GLU A 247 -13.87 -8.12 9.03
CA GLU A 247 -14.28 -7.09 8.07
C GLU A 247 -13.51 -5.81 8.38
N THR A 248 -12.85 -5.25 7.37
CA THR A 248 -12.13 -3.99 7.50
C THR A 248 -12.53 -3.03 6.40
N GLU A 249 -12.31 -1.76 6.67
CA GLU A 249 -12.60 -0.68 5.75
C GLU A 249 -11.32 0.11 5.51
N GLY A 250 -11.19 0.70 4.34
CA GLY A 250 -10.06 1.54 4.00
C GLY A 250 -10.51 2.61 3.03
N ALA A 251 -9.98 3.81 3.20
CA ALA A 251 -10.24 4.93 2.30
C ALA A 251 -8.97 5.72 2.09
N PHE A 252 -8.88 6.27 0.88
CA PHE A 252 -7.84 7.18 0.48
C PHE A 252 -8.41 8.20 -0.48
N MET A 253 -7.93 9.44 -0.38
CA MET A 253 -8.47 10.58 -1.10
C MET A 253 -7.35 11.56 -1.38
N GLU A 254 -7.16 11.90 -2.65
CA GLU A 254 -6.13 12.81 -3.13
C GLU A 254 -6.82 13.92 -3.93
N TRP A 255 -6.93 15.11 -3.34
CA TRP A 255 -7.58 16.28 -3.97
C TRP A 255 -6.58 17.30 -4.54
N GLN A 256 -5.29 17.15 -4.24
CA GLN A 256 -4.28 18.17 -4.56
C GLN A 256 -3.44 17.82 -5.78
N ASN A 257 -3.28 16.53 -6.09
CA ASN A 257 -2.45 16.07 -7.18
C ASN A 257 -3.23 15.18 -8.15
N PRO A 258 -3.03 15.34 -9.47
CA PRO A 258 -3.56 14.39 -10.43
C PRO A 258 -3.10 12.99 -10.07
N THR A 259 -4.05 12.08 -9.86
CA THR A 259 -3.74 10.70 -9.48
C THR A 259 -4.60 9.75 -10.28
N SER A 260 -4.05 8.57 -10.56
CA SER A 260 -4.84 7.52 -11.20
C SER A 260 -5.83 6.96 -10.20
N LEU A 261 -7.01 6.56 -10.70
CA LEU A 261 -7.98 5.84 -9.89
C LEU A 261 -7.37 4.57 -9.27
N TRP A 262 -6.42 3.96 -9.99
CA TRP A 262 -5.66 2.82 -9.51
C TRP A 262 -4.90 3.09 -8.21
N ASN A 263 -4.20 4.23 -8.12
CA ASN A 263 -3.43 4.59 -6.95
C ASN A 263 -4.32 4.79 -5.71
N VAL A 264 -5.48 5.44 -5.87
CA VAL A 264 -6.39 5.67 -4.74
C VAL A 264 -7.08 4.39 -4.27
N MET A 265 -7.39 3.47 -5.19
CA MET A 265 -7.87 2.13 -4.83
C MET A 265 -6.81 1.33 -4.09
N HIS A 266 -5.59 1.33 -4.61
CA HIS A 266 -4.44 0.66 -4.04
C HIS A 266 -4.18 1.14 -2.60
N GLU A 267 -4.15 2.46 -2.37
CA GLU A 267 -3.98 3.01 -1.02
C GLU A 267 -5.18 2.73 -0.11
N SER A 268 -6.40 2.67 -0.65
CA SER A 268 -7.59 2.27 0.13
C SER A 268 -7.49 0.82 0.59
N ALA A 269 -7.09 -0.10 -0.28
CA ALA A 269 -6.86 -1.50 0.09
C ALA A 269 -5.70 -1.65 1.09
N ARG A 270 -4.62 -0.87 0.93
CA ARG A 270 -3.53 -0.81 1.91
C ARG A 270 -4.02 -0.33 3.27
N HIS A 271 -4.89 0.68 3.31
CA HIS A 271 -5.48 1.17 4.55
C HIS A 271 -6.37 0.11 5.22
N ALA A 272 -7.22 -0.58 4.44
CA ALA A 272 -8.02 -1.71 4.93
C ALA A 272 -7.14 -2.85 5.47
N THR A 273 -5.98 -3.07 4.85
CA THR A 273 -5.00 -4.09 5.30
C THR A 273 -4.26 -3.67 6.57
N ARG A 274 -3.90 -2.38 6.71
CA ARG A 274 -3.35 -1.84 7.98
C ARG A 274 -4.36 -2.02 9.12
N ASN A 275 -5.63 -1.76 8.83
CA ASN A 275 -6.70 -2.01 9.79
C ASN A 275 -6.77 -3.48 10.17
N LEU A 276 -6.67 -4.42 9.21
CA LEU A 276 -6.62 -5.86 9.48
C LEU A 276 -5.45 -6.24 10.41
N SER A 277 -4.24 -5.73 10.17
CA SER A 277 -3.10 -5.98 11.07
C SER A 277 -3.29 -5.43 12.49
N GLY A 278 -4.17 -4.45 12.65
CA GLY A 278 -4.57 -3.93 13.95
C GLY A 278 -5.53 -4.84 14.73
N TYR A 279 -6.15 -5.85 14.11
CA TYR A 279 -7.11 -6.73 14.78
C TYR A 279 -6.41 -7.72 15.72
N PRO A 280 -6.66 -7.67 17.05
CA PRO A 280 -6.03 -8.60 18.00
C PRO A 280 -6.36 -10.08 17.71
N ALA A 281 -7.54 -10.33 17.16
CA ALA A 281 -7.99 -11.67 16.80
C ALA A 281 -7.17 -12.29 15.66
N LEU A 282 -6.60 -11.49 14.75
CA LEU A 282 -5.72 -12.02 13.70
C LEU A 282 -4.46 -12.61 14.31
N GLY A 283 -3.74 -11.82 15.12
CA GLY A 283 -2.52 -12.30 15.79
C GLY A 283 -2.77 -13.54 16.65
N LYS A 284 -3.91 -13.61 17.34
CA LYS A 284 -4.32 -14.82 18.10
C LYS A 284 -4.57 -16.02 17.18
N ALA A 285 -5.22 -15.82 16.04
CA ALA A 285 -5.52 -16.90 15.09
C ALA A 285 -4.28 -17.43 14.36
N LEU A 286 -3.24 -16.62 14.22
CA LEU A 286 -1.96 -17.03 13.62
C LEU A 286 -1.00 -17.70 14.60
N ARG A 287 -1.31 -17.76 15.90
CA ARG A 287 -0.48 -18.54 16.82
C ARG A 287 -0.65 -20.02 16.48
N ALA A 288 0.47 -20.72 16.30
CA ALA A 288 0.44 -22.17 16.30
C ALA A 288 -0.29 -22.63 17.56
N PRO A 289 -1.22 -23.60 17.48
CA PRO A 289 -1.76 -24.21 18.67
C PRO A 289 -0.55 -24.66 19.48
N VAL A 290 -0.46 -24.20 20.73
CA VAL A 290 0.54 -24.71 21.65
C VAL A 290 0.17 -26.18 21.82
N VAL A 291 0.83 -27.03 21.03
CA VAL A 291 0.85 -28.45 21.31
C VAL A 291 1.40 -28.49 22.72
N LYS A 292 0.54 -28.81 23.69
CA LYS A 292 1.01 -29.20 25.02
C LYS A 292 1.80 -30.48 24.78
N GLU A 293 3.04 -30.35 24.33
CA GLU A 293 4.03 -31.36 24.60
C GLU A 293 3.98 -31.51 26.12
N GLU A 294 3.59 -32.68 26.59
CA GLU A 294 3.77 -33.04 28.00
C GLU A 294 5.27 -32.93 28.25
N VAL A 295 5.68 -31.77 28.75
CA VAL A 295 7.06 -31.48 29.12
C VAL A 295 7.36 -32.39 30.30
N SER A 296 7.91 -33.56 29.99
CA SER A 296 8.68 -34.34 30.94
C SER A 296 9.81 -33.40 31.39
N ALA A 297 9.75 -32.99 32.65
CA ALA A 297 10.61 -31.95 33.23
C ALA A 297 12.08 -32.39 33.22
N VAL A 298 12.77 -32.13 32.12
CA VAL A 298 14.23 -32.19 32.03
C VAL A 298 14.75 -30.75 32.17
N PRO A 299 15.76 -30.50 33.02
CA PRO A 299 16.29 -29.16 33.25
C PRO A 299 16.74 -28.48 31.93
N ASP A 300 16.42 -27.19 31.83
CA ASP A 300 16.58 -26.32 30.65
C ASP A 300 18.01 -26.31 30.07
N ALA A 301 18.26 -27.19 29.09
CA ALA A 301 19.40 -27.10 28.17
C ALA A 301 19.13 -26.11 26.99
N SER A 302 17.97 -25.45 27.00
CA SER A 302 17.47 -24.62 25.89
C SER A 302 18.26 -23.33 25.66
N SER A 303 18.94 -22.79 26.69
CA SER A 303 19.74 -21.56 26.54
C SER A 303 21.01 -21.78 25.69
N PHE A 304 21.56 -23.01 25.69
CA PHE A 304 22.75 -23.32 24.90
C PHE A 304 22.40 -23.64 23.45
N SER A 305 21.27 -24.31 23.21
CA SER A 305 20.78 -24.61 21.85
C SER A 305 20.55 -23.32 21.05
N GLY A 306 19.87 -22.32 21.63
CA GLY A 306 19.62 -21.06 20.94
C GLY A 306 20.90 -20.27 20.63
N MET A 307 21.93 -20.41 21.47
CA MET A 307 23.25 -19.81 21.23
C MET A 307 23.98 -20.50 20.07
N ILE A 308 23.95 -21.84 20.02
CA ILE A 308 24.52 -22.63 18.91
C ILE A 308 23.80 -22.28 17.61
N ASP A 309 22.47 -22.24 17.60
CA ASP A 309 21.69 -21.90 16.40
C ASP A 309 22.01 -20.49 15.90
N SER A 310 22.15 -19.52 16.81
CA SER A 310 22.58 -18.16 16.47
C SER A 310 24.00 -18.11 15.93
N LEU A 311 24.94 -18.87 16.50
CA LEU A 311 26.33 -18.96 16.05
C LEU A 311 26.41 -19.62 14.67
N MET A 312 25.72 -20.74 14.49
CA MET A 312 25.62 -21.45 13.21
C MET A 312 25.05 -20.52 12.13
N ALA A 313 23.91 -19.86 12.39
CA ALA A 313 23.35 -18.89 11.45
C ALA A 313 24.34 -17.76 11.11
N ARG A 314 25.13 -17.29 12.07
CA ARG A 314 26.11 -16.24 11.83
C ARG A 314 27.33 -16.71 11.02
N PHE A 315 27.79 -17.93 11.20
CA PHE A 315 29.02 -18.43 10.56
C PHE A 315 28.79 -19.21 9.27
N THR A 316 27.63 -19.85 9.10
CA THR A 316 27.33 -20.63 7.87
C THR A 316 26.35 -19.90 6.97
N LEU A 317 25.29 -19.34 7.53
CA LEU A 317 24.22 -18.74 6.74
C LEU A 317 24.58 -17.32 6.29
N GLN A 318 25.14 -16.47 7.17
CA GLN A 318 25.51 -15.09 6.81
C GLN A 318 26.47 -15.00 5.62
N PRO A 319 27.56 -15.78 5.51
CA PRO A 319 28.45 -15.72 4.34
C PRO A 319 27.76 -16.16 3.05
N ARG A 320 26.89 -17.18 3.11
CA ARG A 320 26.11 -17.63 1.95
C ARG A 320 25.10 -16.57 1.51
N VAL A 321 24.43 -15.91 2.44
CA VAL A 321 23.52 -14.80 2.13
C VAL A 321 24.27 -13.62 1.51
N ALA A 322 25.45 -13.28 2.05
CA ALA A 322 26.30 -12.24 1.47
C ALA A 322 26.77 -12.63 0.05
N GLN A 323 27.15 -13.89 -0.17
CA GLN A 323 27.51 -14.39 -1.50
C GLN A 323 26.34 -14.32 -2.48
N ALA A 324 25.12 -14.69 -2.03
CA ALA A 324 23.91 -14.60 -2.85
C ALA A 324 23.62 -13.13 -3.24
N LEU A 325 23.82 -12.19 -2.31
CA LEU A 325 23.68 -10.77 -2.60
C LEU A 325 24.70 -10.27 -3.62
N VAL A 326 25.97 -10.68 -3.49
CA VAL A 326 27.03 -10.31 -4.45
C VAL A 326 26.67 -10.80 -5.86
N LEU A 327 26.14 -12.03 -5.99
CA LEU A 327 25.73 -12.60 -7.27
C LEU A 327 24.66 -11.75 -7.97
N VAL A 328 23.72 -11.16 -7.22
CA VAL A 328 22.61 -10.36 -7.78
C VAL A 328 22.90 -8.86 -7.88
N MET A 329 24.06 -8.39 -7.40
CA MET A 329 24.42 -6.97 -7.47
C MET A 329 24.42 -6.38 -8.89
N PRO A 330 24.92 -7.07 -9.94
CA PRO A 330 24.86 -6.56 -11.31
C PRO A 330 23.43 -6.33 -11.81
N VAL A 331 22.46 -7.14 -11.36
CA VAL A 331 21.04 -7.00 -11.73
C VAL A 331 20.47 -5.65 -11.29
N LYS A 332 20.92 -5.12 -10.14
CA LYS A 332 20.48 -3.79 -9.67
C LYS A 332 20.84 -2.68 -10.65
N THR A 333 22.04 -2.75 -11.23
CA THR A 333 22.49 -1.76 -12.21
C THR A 333 21.65 -1.85 -13.48
N LEU A 334 21.41 -3.07 -13.98
CA LEU A 334 20.58 -3.30 -15.17
C LEU A 334 19.13 -2.82 -14.98
N VAL A 335 18.53 -3.09 -13.80
CA VAL A 335 17.18 -2.61 -13.48
C VAL A 335 17.09 -1.08 -13.48
N VAL A 336 18.11 -0.40 -12.93
CA VAL A 336 18.16 1.08 -12.90
C VAL A 336 18.41 1.65 -14.29
N GLU A 337 19.29 1.04 -15.07
CA GLU A 337 19.57 1.47 -16.44
C GLU A 337 18.32 1.37 -17.32
N GLU A 338 17.61 0.24 -17.27
CA GLU A 338 16.35 0.05 -18.01
C GLU A 338 15.30 1.09 -17.58
N TYR A 339 15.21 1.40 -16.28
CA TYR A 339 14.32 2.45 -15.77
C TYR A 339 14.70 3.84 -16.29
N LEU A 340 15.98 4.20 -16.29
CA LEU A 340 16.44 5.50 -16.78
C LEU A 340 16.27 5.66 -18.30
N GLN A 341 16.39 4.57 -19.05
CA GLN A 341 16.24 4.58 -20.51
C GLN A 341 14.76 4.62 -20.95
N ASN A 342 13.89 3.92 -20.24
CA ASN A 342 12.50 3.69 -20.69
C ASN A 342 11.43 4.36 -19.80
N ASP A 343 11.85 5.05 -18.72
CA ASP A 343 10.99 5.63 -17.69
C ASP A 343 9.97 4.63 -17.10
N ARG A 344 10.34 3.35 -17.08
CA ARG A 344 9.51 2.25 -16.57
C ARG A 344 10.37 1.17 -15.94
N TRP A 345 9.92 0.63 -14.81
CA TRP A 345 10.62 -0.47 -14.18
C TRP A 345 10.45 -1.76 -14.99
N PRO A 346 11.51 -2.55 -15.23
CA PRO A 346 11.38 -3.85 -15.86
C PRO A 346 10.58 -4.81 -14.99
N THR A 347 9.80 -5.68 -15.64
CA THR A 347 9.01 -6.74 -14.99
C THR A 347 9.44 -8.14 -15.39
N ASP A 348 10.38 -8.27 -16.32
CA ASP A 348 10.95 -9.55 -16.77
C ASP A 348 12.47 -9.47 -16.69
N ILE A 349 13.06 -10.40 -15.94
CA ILE A 349 14.51 -10.44 -15.75
C ILE A 349 15.24 -10.82 -17.04
N ASN A 350 14.64 -11.64 -17.88
CA ASN A 350 15.26 -12.10 -19.13
C ASN A 350 15.36 -10.99 -20.17
N ALA A 351 14.53 -9.94 -20.04
CA ALA A 351 14.56 -8.79 -20.93
C ALA A 351 15.77 -7.87 -20.65
N ILE A 352 16.33 -7.90 -19.45
CA ILE A 352 17.43 -7.01 -19.03
C ILE A 352 18.77 -7.73 -18.87
N LEU A 353 18.76 -9.07 -18.76
CA LEU A 353 20.00 -9.84 -18.68
C LEU A 353 20.63 -9.99 -20.07
N PRO A 354 21.97 -9.89 -20.18
CA PRO A 354 22.67 -10.25 -21.40
C PRO A 354 22.37 -11.70 -21.81
N GLU A 355 22.34 -11.97 -23.11
CA GLU A 355 22.13 -13.32 -23.62
C GLU A 355 23.17 -14.30 -23.03
N GLY A 356 22.68 -15.40 -22.43
CA GLY A 356 23.52 -16.41 -21.78
C GLY A 356 23.97 -16.08 -20.35
N ALA A 357 23.63 -14.91 -19.80
CA ALA A 357 23.89 -14.62 -18.39
C ALA A 357 22.96 -15.46 -17.49
N ASP A 358 23.56 -16.20 -16.54
CA ASP A 358 22.82 -16.89 -15.49
C ASP A 358 23.18 -16.29 -14.12
N VAL A 359 22.15 -15.83 -13.41
CA VAL A 359 22.26 -15.29 -12.05
C VAL A 359 21.91 -16.34 -10.98
N ARG A 360 21.65 -17.58 -11.41
CA ARG A 360 21.50 -18.74 -10.52
C ARG A 360 22.86 -19.34 -10.23
N GLN A 361 23.00 -19.86 -9.03
CA GLN A 361 24.16 -20.63 -8.63
C GLN A 361 23.67 -21.82 -7.83
N ALA A 362 24.01 -23.02 -8.33
CA ALA A 362 23.69 -24.27 -7.64
C ALA A 362 24.14 -24.17 -6.17
N ASP A 363 23.22 -24.50 -5.26
CA ASP A 363 23.40 -24.50 -3.81
C ASP A 363 23.38 -23.13 -3.12
N LEU A 364 23.11 -22.05 -3.87
CA LEU A 364 23.06 -20.70 -3.33
C LEU A 364 21.76 -19.98 -3.66
N VAL A 365 21.43 -19.87 -4.96
CA VAL A 365 20.28 -19.14 -5.49
C VAL A 365 19.56 -20.04 -6.47
N ASP A 366 18.34 -20.44 -6.13
CA ASP A 366 17.50 -21.28 -6.99
C ASP A 366 16.86 -20.44 -8.10
N GLU A 367 16.44 -19.21 -7.78
CA GLU A 367 15.74 -18.33 -8.72
C GLU A 367 16.02 -16.85 -8.42
N VAL A 368 16.13 -16.05 -9.47
CA VAL A 368 16.07 -14.58 -9.38
C VAL A 368 14.96 -14.12 -10.33
N ALA A 369 14.01 -13.37 -9.81
CA ALA A 369 12.89 -12.83 -10.56
C ALA A 369 12.77 -11.31 -10.34
N LEU A 370 12.12 -10.63 -11.29
CA LEU A 370 11.68 -9.26 -11.09
C LEU A 370 10.22 -9.25 -10.65
N GLY A 371 9.98 -8.65 -9.49
CA GLY A 371 8.67 -8.24 -9.03
C GLY A 371 8.25 -6.89 -9.62
N GLN A 372 7.19 -6.34 -9.08
CA GLN A 372 6.70 -5.02 -9.49
C GLN A 372 7.62 -3.90 -9.02
N GLU A 373 7.57 -2.78 -9.74
CA GLU A 373 8.36 -1.58 -9.44
C GLU A 373 9.87 -1.88 -9.36
N GLY A 374 10.35 -2.84 -10.15
CA GLY A 374 11.76 -3.21 -10.24
C GLY A 374 12.30 -3.94 -9.00
N GLU A 375 11.43 -4.48 -8.15
CA GLU A 375 11.85 -5.31 -7.02
C GLU A 375 12.59 -6.56 -7.51
N ILE A 376 13.80 -6.81 -7.03
CA ILE A 376 14.53 -8.05 -7.31
C ILE A 376 14.20 -9.05 -6.20
N ILE A 377 13.63 -10.18 -6.57
CA ILE A 377 13.28 -11.28 -5.67
C ILE A 377 14.30 -12.40 -5.88
N VAL A 378 15.03 -12.74 -4.83
CA VAL A 378 16.04 -13.80 -4.82
C VAL A 378 15.52 -14.94 -3.96
N SER A 379 15.22 -16.08 -4.58
CA SER A 379 14.90 -17.32 -3.89
C SER A 379 16.21 -18.05 -3.60
N LEU A 380 16.54 -18.17 -2.32
CA LEU A 380 17.73 -18.88 -1.88
C LEU A 380 17.53 -20.38 -2.02
N SER A 381 18.64 -21.08 -2.26
CA SER A 381 18.59 -22.53 -2.33
C SER A 381 18.10 -23.14 -1.03
N SER A 382 17.29 -24.20 -1.13
CA SER A 382 16.86 -24.97 0.05
C SER A 382 18.04 -25.48 0.90
N LYS A 383 19.23 -25.64 0.29
CA LYS A 383 20.51 -25.95 0.97
C LYS A 383 21.09 -24.79 1.78
N VAL A 384 20.70 -23.55 1.48
CA VAL A 384 21.05 -22.35 2.25
C VAL A 384 20.04 -22.18 3.37
N TYR A 385 18.77 -22.02 3.00
CA TYR A 385 17.68 -21.87 3.94
C TYR A 385 16.37 -22.31 3.27
N PRO A 386 15.62 -23.25 3.85
CA PRO A 386 14.35 -23.68 3.29
C PRO A 386 13.41 -22.48 3.12
N ARG A 387 13.05 -22.17 1.87
CA ARG A 387 12.20 -21.01 1.50
C ARG A 387 12.81 -19.66 1.89
N GLY A 388 14.12 -19.59 2.02
CA GLY A 388 14.81 -18.34 2.26
C GLY A 388 14.66 -17.43 1.05
N TYR A 389 14.36 -16.16 1.28
CA TYR A 389 14.34 -15.18 0.22
C TYR A 389 14.98 -13.85 0.62
N LEU A 390 15.44 -13.12 -0.38
CA LEU A 390 15.83 -11.72 -0.29
C LEU A 390 14.99 -10.92 -1.28
N ARG A 391 14.49 -9.76 -0.87
CA ARG A 391 13.78 -8.82 -1.75
C ARG A 391 14.49 -7.49 -1.71
N LEU A 392 14.98 -7.04 -2.86
CA LEU A 392 15.64 -5.76 -3.03
C LEU A 392 14.68 -4.84 -3.77
N LYS A 393 14.05 -3.90 -3.07
CA LYS A 393 13.11 -2.95 -3.66
C LYS A 393 13.81 -1.61 -3.94
N PRO A 394 13.84 -1.12 -5.20
CA PRO A 394 14.40 0.18 -5.49
C PRO A 394 13.46 1.29 -5.00
N LYS A 395 14.06 2.43 -4.64
CA LYS A 395 13.37 3.67 -4.31
C LYS A 395 14.12 4.82 -4.96
N TYR A 396 13.51 5.35 -6.02
CA TYR A 396 13.99 6.53 -6.74
C TYR A 396 13.56 7.80 -6.01
N ASN A 397 14.48 8.76 -5.88
CA ASN A 397 14.23 10.06 -5.24
C ASN A 397 14.47 11.25 -6.18
N GLY A 398 14.56 11.02 -7.50
CA GLY A 398 14.89 12.03 -8.50
C GLY A 398 16.38 12.14 -8.82
N LEU A 399 17.27 11.83 -7.88
CA LEU A 399 18.72 11.96 -8.05
C LEU A 399 19.45 10.63 -7.99
N SER A 400 18.93 9.68 -7.23
CA SER A 400 19.53 8.36 -7.03
C SER A 400 18.48 7.30 -6.76
N VAL A 401 18.88 6.05 -6.97
CA VAL A 401 18.09 4.88 -6.58
C VAL A 401 18.71 4.26 -5.32
N SER A 402 17.98 4.36 -4.21
CA SER A 402 18.29 3.63 -2.99
C SER A 402 17.60 2.26 -3.01
N TRP A 403 18.16 1.26 -2.32
CA TRP A 403 17.59 -0.08 -2.30
C TRP A 403 17.23 -0.48 -0.87
N ALA A 404 15.97 -0.86 -0.66
CA ALA A 404 15.52 -1.44 0.59
C ALA A 404 15.58 -2.96 0.48
N CYS A 405 16.38 -3.62 1.32
CA CYS A 405 16.41 -5.07 1.37
C CYS A 405 15.52 -5.64 2.50
N ARG A 406 14.69 -6.62 2.17
CA ARG A 406 13.87 -7.41 3.10
C ARG A 406 14.16 -8.89 2.96
N SER A 407 13.98 -9.64 4.04
CA SER A 407 14.19 -11.08 4.04
C SER A 407 13.39 -11.76 5.16
N ASN A 408 12.99 -13.02 4.95
CA ASN A 408 12.45 -13.89 6.00
C ASN A 408 13.55 -14.64 6.79
N LEU A 409 14.83 -14.35 6.52
CA LEU A 409 15.94 -14.95 7.24
C LEU A 409 16.07 -14.38 8.67
N PRO A 410 16.63 -15.16 9.60
CA PRO A 410 16.91 -14.67 10.95
C PRO A 410 17.89 -13.50 10.92
N ALA A 411 17.69 -12.51 11.80
CA ALA A 411 18.54 -11.31 11.85
C ALA A 411 20.05 -11.60 12.02
N SER A 412 20.40 -12.72 12.67
CA SER A 412 21.78 -13.20 12.82
C SER A 412 22.43 -13.54 11.47
N ALA A 413 21.65 -14.01 10.49
CA ALA A 413 22.11 -14.28 9.13
C ALA A 413 22.25 -13.01 8.27
N LEU A 414 21.66 -11.90 8.69
CA LEU A 414 21.68 -10.65 7.92
C LEU A 414 22.76 -9.67 8.40
N GLY A 415 23.44 -9.96 9.52
CA GLY A 415 24.47 -9.09 10.11
C GLY A 415 23.97 -8.12 11.18
N GLY A 416 22.77 -8.35 11.75
CA GLY A 416 22.18 -7.50 12.80
C GLY A 416 21.39 -6.30 12.27
N GLU A 417 21.13 -5.30 13.11
CA GLU A 417 20.30 -4.12 12.76
C GLU A 417 20.89 -3.23 11.66
N ASN A 418 22.22 -3.25 11.50
CA ASN A 418 22.96 -2.57 10.43
C ASN A 418 23.36 -3.53 9.30
N GLY A 419 22.71 -4.69 9.23
CA GLY A 419 23.00 -5.75 8.30
C GLY A 419 22.68 -5.42 6.83
N PHE A 420 22.97 -6.37 5.95
CA PHE A 420 22.72 -6.26 4.51
C PHE A 420 21.23 -6.05 4.17
N CYS A 421 20.36 -6.61 5.02
CA CYS A 421 18.91 -6.62 4.85
C CYS A 421 18.20 -6.51 6.19
N ARG A 422 16.99 -5.97 6.19
CA ARG A 422 16.11 -6.01 7.37
C ARG A 422 15.32 -7.32 7.37
N SER A 423 15.37 -8.02 8.50
CA SER A 423 14.55 -9.21 8.74
C SER A 423 13.09 -8.79 8.94
N VAL A 424 12.17 -9.46 8.24
CA VAL A 424 10.73 -9.38 8.50
C VAL A 424 10.47 -10.40 9.61
N ARG A 425 10.64 -9.98 10.87
CA ARG A 425 10.34 -10.83 12.03
C ARG A 425 8.85 -10.89 12.30
#